data_AF-A0A820FRB6-F1
#
_entry.id   AF-A0A820FRB6-F1
#
_cell.length_a   1.000
_cell.length_b   1.000
_cell.length_c   1.000
_cell.angle_alpha   90.00
_cell.angle_beta   90.00
_cell.angle_gamma   90.00
#
_symmetry.space_group_name_H-M   'P 1'
#
loop_
_entity.id
_entity.type
_entity.pdbx_description
1 polymer ?
#
loop_
_entity_poly.entity_id
_entity_poly.type
_entity_poly.pdbx_seq_one_letter_code
_entity_poly.pdbx_strand_id
1 'polypeptide(L)'
;MDGVIKFYELAPSTGSTHYFSPNTWKTRMGLLHKGVKFETIPATLLDFRGDLARRSNQPKISAPAIELPDGTFIYDSFRIAEWLETAYPNAPSLFTGDGKLSSEARPEHVTIGKNYARLIDLGLGASKPEWAVWFDLFFPQLDKLIAGDDHRAYFISDVRHGPQGYQKLMALDRQEYIRRAKMNIQPLVQVLRERPHEYFQGTHPGQVDYVIFGRYAYCRTLDATLTKEIWNDQGEELNDWIEKLCQAYDGHAQKIFDSLPVIE
;
A
#
# COMPACT_ATOMS: atom_id res chain seq x y z
N MET A 1 -2.93 18.20 17.57
CA MET A 1 -4.25 17.80 17.05
C MET A 1 -4.79 16.81 18.05
N ASP A 2 -5.70 17.25 18.91
CA ASP A 2 -6.27 16.38 19.96
C ASP A 2 -7.53 15.72 19.38
N GLY A 3 -7.33 14.55 18.77
CA GLY A 3 -8.42 13.75 18.19
C GLY A 3 -7.87 12.59 17.38
N VAL A 4 -8.67 11.52 17.28
CA VAL A 4 -8.30 10.32 16.52
C VAL A 4 -8.60 10.56 15.04
N ILE A 5 -7.62 10.31 14.18
CA ILE A 5 -7.83 10.35 12.72
C ILE A 5 -8.68 9.16 12.31
N LYS A 6 -9.68 9.36 11.45
CA LYS A 6 -10.34 8.25 10.78
C LYS A 6 -9.61 7.94 9.49
N PHE A 7 -9.19 6.70 9.33
CA PHE A 7 -8.44 6.23 8.19
C PHE A 7 -9.29 5.26 7.37
N TYR A 8 -9.72 5.73 6.19
CA TYR A 8 -10.56 4.98 5.27
C TYR A 8 -9.74 4.03 4.41
N GLU A 9 -9.87 2.74 4.68
CA GLU A 9 -9.22 1.66 3.94
C GLU A 9 -10.17 0.95 2.97
N LEU A 10 -9.63 0.56 1.81
CA LEU A 10 -10.40 -0.14 0.80
C LEU A 10 -10.69 -1.56 1.27
N ALA A 11 -11.97 -1.82 1.50
CA ALA A 11 -12.52 -3.11 1.87
C ALA A 11 -13.27 -3.74 0.68
N PRO A 12 -13.29 -5.08 0.57
CA PRO A 12 -13.96 -5.76 -0.54
C PRO A 12 -15.49 -5.72 -0.46
N SER A 13 -16.03 -5.51 0.74
CA SER A 13 -17.45 -5.38 1.03
C SER A 13 -17.64 -4.62 2.34
N THR A 14 -18.87 -4.14 2.57
CA THR A 14 -19.23 -3.45 3.80
C THR A 14 -18.98 -4.33 5.03
N GLY A 15 -18.25 -3.79 6.01
CA GLY A 15 -17.94 -4.49 7.26
C GLY A 15 -16.78 -5.49 7.18
N SER A 16 -16.21 -5.72 5.99
CA SER A 16 -15.01 -6.55 5.86
C SER A 16 -13.79 -5.86 6.46
N THR A 17 -12.95 -6.64 7.15
CA THR A 17 -11.63 -6.22 7.66
C THR A 17 -10.47 -6.70 6.78
N HIS A 18 -10.76 -7.23 5.59
CA HIS A 18 -9.74 -7.75 4.66
C HIS A 18 -9.22 -6.63 3.75
N TYR A 19 -8.34 -5.79 4.28
CA TYR A 19 -7.80 -4.65 3.57
C TYR A 19 -6.65 -5.04 2.63
N PHE A 20 -6.91 -5.02 1.33
CA PHE A 20 -5.95 -5.48 0.33
C PHE A 20 -5.15 -4.34 -0.31
N SER A 21 -5.66 -3.10 -0.35
CA SER A 21 -5.10 -2.04 -1.21
C SER A 21 -3.63 -1.72 -0.88
N PRO A 22 -2.72 -1.75 -1.87
CA PRO A 22 -1.32 -1.41 -1.62
C PRO A 22 -1.16 0.07 -1.22
N ASN A 23 -2.05 0.93 -1.69
CA ASN A 23 -1.99 2.36 -1.35
C ASN A 23 -2.44 2.62 0.07
N THR A 24 -3.39 1.85 0.61
CA THR A 24 -3.80 2.02 2.01
C THR A 24 -2.71 1.54 2.95
N TRP A 25 -2.02 0.44 2.61
CA TRP A 25 -0.84 0.00 3.35
C TRP A 25 0.26 1.07 3.46
N LYS A 26 0.50 1.86 2.40
CA LYS A 26 1.43 3.02 2.47
C LYS A 26 1.02 4.00 3.57
N THR A 27 -0.24 4.40 3.58
CA THR A 27 -0.78 5.34 4.59
C THR A 27 -0.79 4.73 5.99
N ARG A 28 -1.17 3.46 6.12
CA ARG A 28 -1.14 2.72 7.39
C ARG A 28 0.26 2.75 8.01
N MET A 29 1.27 2.36 7.23
CA MET A 29 2.65 2.34 7.69
C MET A 29 3.16 3.76 8.01
N GLY A 30 2.78 4.77 7.21
CA GLY A 30 3.11 6.16 7.49
C GLY A 30 2.49 6.68 8.80
N LEU A 31 1.22 6.37 9.07
CA LEU A 31 0.55 6.72 10.33
C LEU A 31 1.23 6.07 11.54
N LEU A 32 1.56 4.78 11.42
CA LEU A 32 2.28 4.03 12.46
C LEU A 32 3.70 4.58 12.69
N HIS A 33 4.44 4.85 11.62
CA HIS A 33 5.77 5.47 11.68
C HIS A 33 5.75 6.80 12.45
N LYS A 34 4.73 7.63 12.21
CA LYS A 34 4.57 8.92 12.89
C LYS A 34 3.99 8.80 14.30
N GLY A 35 3.66 7.59 14.79
CA GLY A 35 3.02 7.39 16.08
C GLY A 35 1.61 8.00 16.18
N VAL A 36 0.94 8.16 15.05
CA VAL A 36 -0.37 8.81 14.96
C VAL A 36 -1.45 7.83 15.39
N LYS A 37 -2.32 8.24 16.32
CA LYS A 37 -3.50 7.45 16.68
C LYS A 37 -4.56 7.58 15.60
N PHE A 38 -5.03 6.45 15.09
CA PHE A 38 -6.08 6.41 14.08
C PHE A 38 -7.07 5.26 14.32
N GLU A 39 -8.28 5.45 13.83
CA GLU A 39 -9.33 4.44 13.73
C GLU A 39 -9.39 3.98 12.27
N THR A 40 -9.32 2.67 12.01
CA THR A 40 -9.51 2.14 10.65
C THR A 40 -10.99 2.04 10.34
N ILE A 41 -11.43 2.71 9.28
CA ILE A 41 -12.81 2.65 8.78
C ILE A 41 -12.82 1.87 7.45
N PRO A 42 -13.53 0.73 7.36
CA PRO A 42 -13.68 0.05 6.08
C PRO A 42 -14.55 0.86 5.13
N ALA A 43 -14.09 0.99 3.89
CA ALA A 43 -14.80 1.69 2.82
C ALA A 43 -14.70 0.90 1.51
N THR A 44 -15.84 0.67 0.87
CA THR A 44 -15.93 0.00 -0.43
C THR A 44 -15.68 0.97 -1.59
N LEU A 45 -15.49 0.43 -2.80
CA LEU A 45 -15.39 1.24 -4.02
C LEU A 45 -16.62 2.16 -4.23
N LEU A 46 -17.80 1.73 -3.78
CA LEU A 46 -19.03 2.52 -3.91
C LEU A 46 -19.09 3.65 -2.87
N ASP A 47 -18.56 3.43 -1.66
CA ASP A 47 -18.50 4.48 -0.63
C ASP A 47 -17.65 5.68 -1.09
N PHE A 48 -16.50 5.40 -1.72
CA PHE A 48 -15.64 6.43 -2.33
C PHE A 48 -16.33 7.19 -3.48
N ARG A 49 -17.30 6.57 -4.16
CA ARG A 49 -18.07 7.20 -5.24
C ARG A 49 -19.40 7.81 -4.76
N GLY A 50 -19.75 7.62 -3.49
CA GLY A 50 -21.02 8.01 -2.90
C GLY A 50 -20.83 8.87 -1.65
N ASP A 51 -21.00 8.27 -0.46
CA ASP A 51 -21.01 8.99 0.81
C ASP A 51 -19.72 9.79 1.06
N LEU A 52 -18.55 9.19 0.83
CA LEU A 52 -17.28 9.87 1.07
C LEU A 52 -17.06 11.02 0.09
N ALA A 53 -17.41 10.86 -1.19
CA ALA A 53 -17.33 11.95 -2.16
C ALA A 53 -18.21 13.14 -1.75
N ARG A 54 -19.43 12.87 -1.25
CA ARG A 54 -20.36 13.89 -0.76
C ARG A 54 -19.85 14.58 0.49
N ARG A 55 -19.46 13.82 1.53
CA ARG A 55 -19.01 14.37 2.82
C ARG A 55 -17.69 15.14 2.71
N SER A 56 -16.78 14.69 1.86
CA SER A 56 -15.50 15.38 1.62
C SER A 56 -15.62 16.57 0.68
N ASN A 57 -16.76 16.73 -0.01
CA ASN A 57 -16.91 17.66 -1.13
C ASN A 57 -15.82 17.48 -2.22
N GLN A 58 -15.35 16.24 -2.41
CA GLN A 58 -14.29 15.89 -3.36
C GLN A 58 -14.76 14.73 -4.24
N PRO A 59 -15.26 14.99 -5.47
CA PRO A 59 -15.87 13.96 -6.32
C PRO A 59 -14.89 12.89 -6.82
N LYS A 60 -13.59 13.11 -6.65
CA LYS A 60 -12.50 12.20 -7.06
C LYS A 60 -11.79 11.55 -5.88
N ILE A 61 -12.35 11.62 -4.67
CA ILE A 61 -11.77 10.96 -3.49
C ILE A 61 -11.58 9.47 -3.76
N SER A 62 -10.46 8.91 -3.29
CA SER A 62 -10.09 7.53 -3.51
C SER A 62 -9.37 6.96 -2.28
N ALA A 63 -9.28 5.64 -2.17
CA ALA A 63 -8.49 5.01 -1.13
C ALA A 63 -6.97 5.17 -1.38
N PRO A 64 -6.16 5.45 -0.36
CA PRO A 64 -6.56 5.81 1.01
C PRO A 64 -7.09 7.24 1.12
N ALA A 65 -7.96 7.45 2.10
CA ALA A 65 -8.32 8.77 2.60
C ALA A 65 -8.26 8.81 4.12
N ILE A 66 -7.98 9.98 4.68
CA ILE A 66 -8.08 10.26 6.11
C ILE A 66 -9.05 11.42 6.33
N GLU A 67 -9.83 11.35 7.41
CA GLU A 67 -10.65 12.44 7.93
C GLU A 67 -10.04 12.90 9.26
N LEU A 68 -9.67 14.17 9.32
CA LEU A 68 -9.11 14.81 10.50
C LEU A 68 -10.23 15.12 11.51
N PRO A 69 -9.90 15.37 12.80
CA PRO A 69 -10.90 15.68 13.82
C PRO A 69 -11.78 16.90 13.53
N ASP A 70 -11.30 17.83 12.70
CA ASP A 70 -12.03 19.01 12.25
C ASP A 70 -12.94 18.75 11.02
N GLY A 71 -13.02 17.50 10.55
CA GLY A 71 -13.80 17.09 9.38
C GLY A 71 -13.07 17.27 8.04
N THR A 72 -11.81 17.73 8.04
CA THR A 72 -11.03 17.87 6.81
C THR A 72 -10.66 16.52 6.23
N PHE A 73 -10.86 16.33 4.92
CA PHE A 73 -10.44 15.13 4.19
C PHE A 73 -9.13 15.33 3.44
N ILE A 74 -8.22 14.36 3.56
CA ILE A 74 -7.00 14.25 2.76
C ILE A 74 -6.97 12.86 2.14
N TYR A 75 -6.81 12.78 0.82
CA TYR A 75 -6.68 11.52 0.07
C TYR A 75 -5.47 11.58 -0.86
N ASP A 76 -5.13 10.43 -1.44
CA ASP A 76 -3.85 10.12 -2.10
C ASP A 76 -2.76 9.77 -1.07
N SER A 77 -2.25 8.53 -1.15
CA SER A 77 -1.28 8.02 -0.17
C SER A 77 0.01 8.84 -0.08
N PHE A 78 0.45 9.41 -1.20
CA PHE A 78 1.67 10.20 -1.24
C PHE A 78 1.42 11.59 -0.63
N ARG A 79 0.30 12.23 -0.98
CA ARG A 79 -0.13 13.49 -0.36
C ARG A 79 -0.32 13.34 1.16
N ILE A 80 -0.90 12.22 1.61
CA ILE A 80 -1.03 11.92 3.04
C ILE A 80 0.35 11.79 3.69
N ALA A 81 1.32 11.13 3.06
CA ALA A 81 2.69 11.04 3.59
C ALA A 81 3.37 12.42 3.70
N GLU A 82 3.18 13.30 2.72
CA GLU A 82 3.71 14.68 2.79
C GLU A 82 3.04 15.52 3.88
N TRP A 83 1.73 15.35 4.06
CA TRP A 83 1.01 15.96 5.16
C TRP A 83 1.51 15.44 6.50
N LEU A 84 1.69 14.13 6.65
CA LEU A 84 2.22 13.49 7.86
C LEU A 84 3.61 14.02 8.23
N GLU A 85 4.49 14.18 7.23
CA GLU A 85 5.83 14.75 7.42
C GLU A 85 5.78 16.16 8.01
N THR A 86 4.80 16.97 7.58
CA THR A 86 4.67 18.36 8.01
C THR A 86 3.92 18.49 9.34
N ALA A 87 2.85 17.70 9.51
CA ALA A 87 1.93 17.79 10.64
C ALA A 87 2.48 17.13 11.93
N TYR A 88 3.41 16.18 11.80
CA TYR A 88 4.03 15.46 12.91
C TYR A 88 5.55 15.64 12.90
N PRO A 89 6.05 16.87 13.10
CA PRO A 89 7.47 17.19 12.96
C PRO A 89 8.33 16.54 14.04
N ASN A 90 7.74 16.27 15.21
CA ASN A 90 8.40 15.66 16.37
C ASN A 90 8.42 14.12 16.33
N ALA A 91 8.07 13.51 15.20
CA ALA A 91 8.23 12.09 14.94
C ALA A 91 9.30 11.88 13.85
N PRO A 92 9.90 10.68 13.75
CA PRO A 92 10.91 10.39 12.74
C PRO A 92 10.44 10.73 11.32
N SER A 93 11.35 11.21 10.47
CA SER A 93 11.03 11.58 9.08
C SER A 93 10.70 10.37 8.23
N LEU A 94 9.66 10.50 7.40
CA LEU A 94 9.29 9.48 6.41
C LEU A 94 10.25 9.46 5.23
N PHE A 95 11.07 10.50 5.03
CA PHE A 95 11.80 10.70 3.78
C PHE A 95 13.32 10.74 3.95
N THR A 96 13.88 10.84 5.16
CA THR A 96 15.35 10.88 5.32
C THR A 96 15.98 9.49 5.52
N GLY A 97 15.26 8.55 6.14
CA GLY A 97 15.78 7.20 6.43
C GLY A 97 16.89 7.15 7.49
N ASP A 98 17.12 8.24 8.22
CA ASP A 98 18.16 8.34 9.26
C ASP A 98 17.61 8.25 10.69
N GLY A 99 16.30 8.06 10.84
CA GLY A 99 15.62 7.92 12.13
C GLY A 99 15.45 9.24 12.91
N LYS A 100 15.93 10.37 12.36
CA LYS A 100 15.81 11.67 13.01
C LYS A 100 14.43 12.26 12.84
N LEU A 101 14.10 13.21 13.70
CA LEU A 101 12.83 13.91 13.67
C LEU A 101 12.65 14.69 12.37
N SER A 102 11.41 14.81 11.91
CA SER A 102 11.11 15.54 10.66
C SER A 102 11.45 17.03 10.80
N SER A 103 11.35 17.61 12.00
CA SER A 103 11.80 18.98 12.29
C SER A 103 13.30 19.20 12.13
N GLU A 104 14.10 18.14 12.24
CA GLU A 104 15.56 18.18 12.13
C GLU A 104 16.04 17.81 10.72
N ALA A 105 15.12 17.37 9.86
CA ALA A 105 15.41 16.90 8.53
C ALA A 105 15.90 18.05 7.65
N ARG A 106 17.00 17.82 6.93
CA ARG A 106 17.47 18.76 5.94
C ARG A 106 16.58 18.72 4.69
N PRO A 107 16.14 19.87 4.14
CA PRO A 107 15.21 19.89 3.01
C PRO A 107 15.68 19.10 1.77
N GLU A 108 16.98 19.09 1.52
CA GLU A 108 17.60 18.33 0.42
C GLU A 108 17.44 16.82 0.60
N HIS A 109 17.62 16.30 1.82
CA HIS A 109 17.46 14.87 2.11
C HIS A 109 15.98 14.46 1.99
N VAL A 110 15.06 15.30 2.47
CA VAL A 110 13.62 15.09 2.30
C VAL A 110 13.27 15.05 0.81
N THR A 111 13.82 15.98 0.02
CA THR A 111 13.58 16.03 -1.44
C THR A 111 14.10 14.78 -2.15
N ILE A 112 15.31 14.32 -1.82
CA ILE A 112 15.88 13.07 -2.38
C ILE A 112 14.98 11.88 -2.01
N GLY A 113 14.58 11.76 -0.75
CA GLY A 113 13.71 10.68 -0.29
C GLY A 113 12.34 10.69 -0.95
N LYS A 114 11.71 11.86 -1.10
CA LYS A 114 10.45 12.03 -1.84
C LYS A 114 10.60 11.59 -3.30
N ASN A 115 11.67 12.03 -3.96
CA ASN A 115 11.92 11.66 -5.35
C ASN A 115 12.13 10.16 -5.51
N TYR A 116 12.87 9.54 -4.60
CA TYR A 116 13.07 8.09 -4.63
C TYR A 116 11.75 7.34 -4.39
N ALA A 117 10.99 7.72 -3.36
CA ALA A 117 9.69 7.11 -3.07
C ALA A 117 8.74 7.27 -4.27
N ARG A 118 8.74 8.44 -4.90
CA ARG A 118 7.87 8.73 -6.04
C ARG A 118 8.29 7.98 -7.31
N LEU A 119 9.59 7.83 -7.55
CA LEU A 119 10.11 7.02 -8.66
C LEU A 119 9.66 5.57 -8.53
N ILE A 120 9.80 4.99 -7.33
CA ILE A 120 9.33 3.63 -7.07
C ILE A 120 7.81 3.56 -7.21
N ASP A 121 7.06 4.51 -6.64
CA ASP A 121 5.59 4.55 -6.67
C ASP A 121 5.02 4.59 -8.09
N LEU A 122 5.63 5.39 -8.97
CA LEU A 122 5.23 5.50 -10.38
C LEU A 122 5.72 4.34 -11.25
N GLY A 123 6.77 3.63 -10.82
CA GLY A 123 7.34 2.46 -11.48
C GLY A 123 6.84 1.15 -10.86
N LEU A 124 7.70 0.50 -10.07
CA LEU A 124 7.41 -0.81 -9.45
C LEU A 124 6.18 -0.79 -8.53
N GLY A 125 5.85 0.36 -7.97
CA GLY A 125 4.68 0.59 -7.11
C GLY A 125 3.39 0.86 -7.87
N ALA A 126 3.39 0.92 -9.21
CA ALA A 126 2.21 1.22 -10.03
C ALA A 126 1.39 -0.04 -10.36
N SER A 127 0.13 0.15 -10.75
CA SER A 127 -0.77 -0.90 -11.27
C SER A 127 -0.88 -0.83 -12.80
N LYS A 128 0.24 -0.55 -13.45
CA LYS A 128 0.35 -0.42 -14.91
C LYS A 128 1.23 -1.55 -15.42
N PRO A 129 0.69 -2.50 -16.20
CA PRO A 129 1.40 -3.72 -16.58
C PRO A 129 2.64 -3.46 -17.43
N GLU A 130 2.82 -2.27 -17.98
CA GLU A 130 4.07 -1.85 -18.65
C GLU A 130 5.25 -1.76 -17.67
N TRP A 131 4.97 -1.41 -16.41
CA TRP A 131 5.97 -1.23 -15.35
C TRP A 131 5.96 -2.36 -14.34
N ALA A 132 4.77 -2.77 -13.89
CA ALA A 132 4.62 -3.82 -12.90
C ALA A 132 3.29 -4.56 -13.02
N VAL A 133 3.35 -5.87 -12.77
CA VAL A 133 2.28 -6.82 -13.06
C VAL A 133 1.41 -7.17 -11.86
N TRP A 134 1.60 -6.49 -10.72
CA TRP A 134 0.96 -6.85 -9.44
C TRP A 134 -0.56 -6.93 -9.53
N PHE A 135 -1.18 -5.90 -10.11
CA PHE A 135 -2.64 -5.82 -10.18
C PHE A 135 -3.20 -6.94 -11.05
N ASP A 136 -2.69 -7.06 -12.26
CA ASP A 136 -3.05 -8.04 -13.28
C ASP A 136 -2.85 -9.48 -12.79
N LEU A 137 -1.70 -9.80 -12.18
CA LEU A 137 -1.39 -11.14 -11.70
C LEU A 137 -2.32 -11.60 -10.57
N PHE A 138 -2.68 -10.69 -9.66
CA PHE A 138 -3.55 -10.98 -8.51
C PHE A 138 -5.02 -10.64 -8.77
N PHE A 139 -5.38 -10.20 -9.99
CA PHE A 139 -6.74 -9.85 -10.33
C PHE A 139 -7.74 -11.00 -10.10
N PRO A 140 -7.43 -12.27 -10.44
CA PRO A 140 -8.34 -13.39 -10.16
C PRO A 140 -8.62 -13.59 -8.66
N GLN A 141 -7.62 -13.41 -7.79
CA GLN A 141 -7.81 -13.46 -6.34
C GLN A 141 -8.64 -12.28 -5.84
N LEU A 142 -8.40 -11.09 -6.40
CA LEU A 142 -9.19 -9.91 -6.07
C LEU A 142 -10.66 -10.08 -6.52
N ASP A 143 -10.92 -10.65 -7.70
CA ASP A 143 -12.28 -10.93 -8.20
C ASP A 143 -13.07 -11.86 -7.28
N LYS A 144 -12.41 -12.87 -6.70
CA LYS A 144 -13.02 -13.76 -5.70
C LYS A 144 -13.31 -13.05 -4.37
N LEU A 145 -12.49 -12.06 -4.01
CA LEU A 145 -12.59 -11.36 -2.74
C LEU A 145 -13.74 -10.33 -2.73
N ILE A 146 -14.00 -9.65 -3.86
CA ILE A 146 -15.07 -8.65 -3.94
C ILE A 146 -16.45 -9.33 -3.91
N ALA A 147 -17.22 -9.05 -2.85
CA ALA A 147 -18.52 -9.66 -2.60
C ALA A 147 -19.65 -8.63 -2.54
N GLY A 148 -20.88 -9.09 -2.78
CA GLY A 148 -22.11 -8.28 -2.83
C GLY A 148 -22.44 -7.81 -4.25
N ASP A 149 -23.72 -7.91 -4.62
CA ASP A 149 -24.18 -7.76 -6.01
C ASP A 149 -23.77 -6.42 -6.65
N ASP A 150 -24.04 -5.30 -5.96
CA ASP A 150 -23.71 -3.97 -6.48
C ASP A 150 -22.20 -3.71 -6.53
N HIS A 151 -21.46 -4.14 -5.51
CA HIS A 151 -20.01 -3.99 -5.46
C HIS A 151 -19.34 -4.79 -6.57
N ARG A 152 -19.79 -6.03 -6.77
CA ARG A 152 -19.28 -6.91 -7.82
C ARG A 152 -19.63 -6.38 -9.20
N ALA A 153 -20.87 -5.95 -9.42
CA ALA A 153 -21.31 -5.36 -10.68
C ALA A 153 -20.45 -4.17 -11.09
N TYR A 154 -20.15 -3.26 -10.15
CA TYR A 154 -19.24 -2.14 -10.41
C TYR A 154 -17.80 -2.61 -10.64
N PHE A 155 -17.30 -3.53 -9.81
CA PHE A 155 -15.91 -4.00 -9.87
C PHE A 155 -15.55 -4.61 -11.23
N ILE A 156 -16.42 -5.44 -11.82
CA ILE A 156 -16.15 -6.09 -13.11
C ILE A 156 -16.54 -5.24 -14.33
N SER A 157 -17.11 -4.05 -14.11
CA SER A 157 -17.68 -3.23 -15.19
C SER A 157 -16.64 -2.62 -16.12
N ASP A 158 -17.03 -2.38 -17.36
CA ASP A 158 -16.25 -1.60 -18.33
C ASP A 158 -16.11 -0.13 -17.91
N VAL A 159 -16.97 0.40 -17.03
CA VAL A 159 -16.81 1.73 -16.43
C VAL A 159 -15.52 1.79 -15.60
N ARG A 160 -15.13 0.68 -14.97
CA ARG A 160 -13.92 0.60 -14.16
C ARG A 160 -12.70 0.19 -14.98
N HIS A 161 -12.87 -0.77 -15.88
CA HIS A 161 -11.75 -1.41 -16.57
C HIS A 161 -11.54 -0.99 -18.02
N GLY A 162 -12.45 -0.17 -18.57
CA GLY A 162 -12.54 0.08 -19.99
C GLY A 162 -13.15 -1.11 -20.76
N PRO A 163 -13.40 -0.94 -22.07
CA PRO A 163 -14.07 -1.95 -22.88
C PRO A 163 -13.38 -3.32 -22.85
N GLN A 164 -14.14 -4.35 -22.45
CA GLN A 164 -13.68 -5.74 -22.31
C GLN A 164 -12.50 -5.91 -21.32
N GLY A 165 -12.29 -4.95 -20.43
CA GLY A 165 -11.12 -4.93 -19.56
C GLY A 165 -11.11 -6.10 -18.56
N TYR A 166 -12.26 -6.48 -18.02
CA TYR A 166 -12.37 -7.66 -17.15
C TYR A 166 -11.94 -8.95 -17.86
N GLN A 167 -12.45 -9.18 -19.08
CA GLN A 167 -12.11 -10.36 -19.88
C GLN A 167 -10.60 -10.41 -20.18
N LYS A 168 -10.00 -9.27 -20.52
CA LYS A 168 -8.55 -9.17 -20.76
C LYS A 168 -7.74 -9.54 -19.52
N LEU A 169 -8.13 -9.05 -18.34
CA LEU A 169 -7.46 -9.34 -17.07
C LEU A 169 -7.56 -10.83 -16.68
N MET A 170 -8.71 -11.46 -16.97
CA MET A 170 -8.92 -12.89 -16.68
C MET A 170 -8.24 -13.83 -17.69
N ALA A 171 -7.90 -13.34 -18.88
CA ALA A 171 -7.31 -14.14 -19.96
C ALA A 171 -5.76 -14.08 -20.01
N LEU A 172 -5.12 -13.45 -19.03
CA LEU A 172 -3.66 -13.25 -19.03
C LEU A 172 -2.89 -14.57 -18.84
N ASP A 173 -1.71 -14.66 -19.48
CA ASP A 173 -0.76 -15.74 -19.22
C ASP A 173 -0.17 -15.60 -17.81
N ARG A 174 -0.72 -16.38 -16.89
CA ARG A 174 -0.31 -16.34 -15.48
C ARG A 174 1.17 -16.70 -15.29
N GLN A 175 1.72 -17.64 -16.07
CA GLN A 175 3.12 -18.06 -15.89
C GLN A 175 4.08 -16.96 -16.32
N GLU A 176 3.78 -16.29 -17.43
CA GLU A 176 4.56 -15.13 -17.86
C GLU A 176 4.47 -13.99 -16.83
N TYR A 177 3.30 -13.73 -16.25
CA TYR A 177 3.14 -12.68 -15.24
C TYR A 177 3.87 -13.02 -13.94
N ILE A 178 3.92 -14.29 -13.51
CA ILE A 178 4.75 -14.72 -12.37
C ILE A 178 6.23 -14.48 -12.68
N ARG A 179 6.70 -14.86 -13.88
CA ARG A 179 8.08 -14.63 -14.32
C ARG A 179 8.44 -13.14 -14.27
N ARG A 180 7.56 -12.28 -14.80
CA ARG A 180 7.73 -10.82 -14.77
C ARG A 180 7.70 -10.26 -13.35
N ALA A 181 6.81 -10.76 -12.49
CA ALA A 181 6.76 -10.35 -11.09
C ALA A 181 8.10 -10.64 -10.38
N LYS A 182 8.67 -11.83 -10.58
CA LYS A 182 10.00 -12.17 -10.07
C LYS A 182 11.10 -11.26 -10.63
N MET A 183 11.05 -10.90 -11.92
CA MET A 183 11.97 -9.92 -12.50
C MET A 183 11.86 -8.54 -11.86
N ASN A 184 10.64 -8.08 -11.56
CA ASN A 184 10.39 -6.81 -10.87
C ASN A 184 11.00 -6.78 -9.45
N ILE A 185 11.18 -7.93 -8.82
CA ILE A 185 11.80 -8.08 -7.50
C ILE A 185 13.32 -8.10 -7.54
N GLN A 186 13.95 -8.54 -8.64
CA GLN A 186 15.41 -8.70 -8.70
C GLN A 186 16.21 -7.43 -8.37
N PRO A 187 15.85 -6.22 -8.84
CA PRO A 187 16.55 -5.00 -8.43
C PRO A 187 16.46 -4.75 -6.91
N LEU A 188 15.34 -5.09 -6.28
CA LEU A 188 15.14 -4.93 -4.84
C LEU A 188 16.07 -5.85 -4.04
N VAL A 189 16.18 -7.11 -4.46
CA VAL A 189 17.11 -8.09 -3.88
C VAL A 189 18.55 -7.60 -4.00
N GLN A 190 18.94 -7.12 -5.19
CA GLN A 190 20.31 -6.66 -5.42
C GLN A 190 20.67 -5.44 -4.56
N VAL A 191 19.76 -4.48 -4.42
CA VAL A 191 19.97 -3.31 -3.56
C VAL A 191 20.15 -3.71 -2.10
N LEU A 192 19.31 -4.61 -1.58
CA LEU A 192 19.39 -5.08 -0.19
C LEU A 192 20.65 -5.92 0.06
N ARG A 193 21.13 -6.67 -0.93
CA ARG A 193 22.39 -7.41 -0.85
C ARG A 193 23.60 -6.50 -0.70
N GLU A 194 23.60 -5.35 -1.38
CA GLU A 194 24.67 -4.35 -1.25
C GLU A 194 24.58 -3.55 0.06
N ARG A 195 23.45 -3.63 0.76
CA ARG A 195 23.14 -2.88 1.99
C ARG A 195 22.45 -3.79 3.01
N PRO A 196 23.15 -4.83 3.49
CA PRO A 196 22.54 -5.84 4.35
C PRO A 196 21.99 -5.22 5.62
N HIS A 197 20.83 -5.72 6.07
CA HIS A 197 20.08 -5.28 7.25
C HIS A 197 19.54 -3.84 7.21
N GLU A 198 19.82 -3.05 6.18
CA GLU A 198 19.22 -1.73 5.98
C GLU A 198 17.80 -1.82 5.40
N TYR A 199 17.20 -0.65 5.24
CA TYR A 199 15.96 -0.38 4.52
C TYR A 199 16.27 0.32 3.20
N PHE A 200 15.31 0.36 2.29
CA PHE A 200 15.49 1.10 1.03
C PHE A 200 15.67 2.60 1.29
N GLN A 201 14.97 3.16 2.28
CA GLN A 201 15.12 4.58 2.63
C GLN A 201 16.47 4.90 3.29
N GLY A 202 17.06 3.95 4.05
CA GLY A 202 18.29 4.17 4.81
C GLY A 202 18.44 3.19 5.97
N THR A 203 19.01 3.65 7.09
CA THR A 203 19.18 2.83 8.30
C THR A 203 17.86 2.63 9.07
N HIS A 204 16.84 3.42 8.76
CA HIS A 204 15.48 3.33 9.29
C HIS A 204 14.47 3.28 8.12
N PRO A 205 13.30 2.65 8.31
CA PRO A 205 12.31 2.55 7.24
C PRO A 205 11.70 3.91 6.94
N GLY A 206 11.26 4.11 5.70
CA GLY A 206 10.50 5.30 5.31
C GLY A 206 9.55 5.06 4.15
N GLN A 207 9.17 6.15 3.46
CA GLN A 207 8.14 6.11 2.43
C GLN A 207 8.53 5.21 1.25
N VAL A 208 9.82 5.12 0.89
CA VAL A 208 10.28 4.17 -0.14
C VAL A 208 9.93 2.73 0.28
N ASP A 209 10.25 2.36 1.52
CA ASP A 209 9.94 1.04 2.06
C ASP A 209 8.43 0.78 2.07
N TYR A 210 7.62 1.76 2.48
CA TYR A 210 6.18 1.59 2.56
C TYR A 210 5.50 1.48 1.20
N VAL A 211 6.06 2.10 0.17
CA VAL A 211 5.59 1.93 -1.21
C VAL A 211 5.80 0.49 -1.67
N ILE A 212 6.98 -0.07 -1.43
CA ILE A 212 7.33 -1.46 -1.80
C ILE A 212 6.52 -2.44 -0.94
N PHE A 213 6.50 -2.20 0.38
CA PHE A 213 5.80 -3.05 1.34
C PHE A 213 4.31 -3.07 1.10
N GLY A 214 3.70 -1.96 0.67
CA GLY A 214 2.31 -1.95 0.26
C GLY A 214 2.01 -2.95 -0.87
N ARG A 215 2.94 -3.14 -1.82
CA ARG A 215 2.79 -4.16 -2.87
C ARG A 215 2.97 -5.58 -2.34
N TYR A 216 3.95 -5.81 -1.46
CA TYR A 216 4.07 -7.07 -0.74
C TYR A 216 2.78 -7.40 0.03
N ALA A 217 2.27 -6.46 0.82
CA ALA A 217 1.07 -6.62 1.64
C ALA A 217 -0.19 -6.89 0.80
N TYR A 218 -0.34 -6.21 -0.35
CA TYR A 218 -1.39 -6.51 -1.34
C TYR A 218 -1.30 -7.96 -1.83
N CYS A 219 -0.10 -8.41 -2.22
CA CYS A 219 0.10 -9.79 -2.65
C CYS A 219 -0.22 -10.76 -1.51
N ARG A 220 0.35 -10.52 -0.33
CA ARG A 220 0.23 -11.37 0.86
C ARG A 220 -1.21 -11.52 1.35
N THR A 221 -2.00 -10.46 1.18
CA THR A 221 -3.42 -10.45 1.55
C THR A 221 -4.28 -11.27 0.59
N LEU A 222 -3.90 -11.33 -0.69
CA LEU A 222 -4.67 -11.98 -1.73
C LEU A 222 -4.26 -13.45 -1.97
N ASP A 223 -2.97 -13.78 -1.85
CA ASP A 223 -2.46 -15.13 -2.06
C ASP A 223 -1.12 -15.31 -1.32
N ALA A 224 -1.15 -15.93 -0.14
CA ALA A 224 0.05 -16.13 0.66
C ALA A 224 1.07 -17.06 -0.01
N THR A 225 0.59 -18.12 -0.67
CA THR A 225 1.43 -19.12 -1.34
C THR A 225 2.18 -18.49 -2.51
N LEU A 226 1.46 -17.81 -3.40
CA LEU A 226 2.08 -17.14 -4.54
C LEU A 226 2.99 -15.99 -4.10
N THR A 227 2.62 -15.28 -3.03
CA THR A 227 3.47 -14.22 -2.47
C THR A 227 4.79 -14.78 -1.98
N LYS A 228 4.77 -15.92 -1.27
CA LYS A 228 6.00 -16.59 -0.83
C LYS A 228 6.90 -16.90 -2.02
N GLU A 229 6.34 -17.45 -3.09
CA GLU A 229 7.08 -17.78 -4.31
C GLU A 229 7.70 -16.55 -4.97
N ILE A 230 6.96 -15.44 -5.07
CA ILE A 230 7.38 -14.24 -5.81
C ILE A 230 8.26 -13.30 -4.99
N TRP A 231 8.10 -13.29 -3.67
CA TRP A 231 8.79 -12.36 -2.77
C TRP A 231 9.77 -13.10 -1.85
N ASN A 232 9.26 -13.84 -0.87
CA ASN A 232 10.06 -14.44 0.21
C ASN A 232 11.15 -15.38 -0.32
N ASP A 233 10.87 -16.15 -1.37
CA ASP A 233 11.78 -17.16 -1.91
C ASP A 233 12.79 -16.58 -2.93
N GLN A 234 12.81 -15.26 -3.14
CA GLN A 234 13.71 -14.62 -4.10
C GLN A 234 15.08 -14.23 -3.52
N GLY A 235 15.23 -14.21 -2.19
CA GLY A 235 16.50 -13.92 -1.53
C GLY A 235 16.33 -13.69 -0.03
N GLU A 236 17.32 -14.13 0.76
CA GLU A 236 17.30 -14.01 2.23
C GLU A 236 17.25 -12.54 2.67
N GLU A 237 17.92 -11.64 1.94
CA GLU A 237 17.99 -10.21 2.24
C GLU A 237 16.64 -9.52 2.07
N LEU A 238 15.88 -9.92 1.05
CA LEU A 238 14.51 -9.44 0.85
C LEU A 238 13.57 -10.01 1.91
N ASN A 239 13.73 -11.28 2.27
CA ASN A 239 12.93 -11.90 3.31
C ASN A 239 13.18 -11.25 4.69
N ASP A 240 14.43 -10.94 5.04
CA ASP A 240 14.78 -10.16 6.24
C ASP A 240 14.10 -8.78 6.22
N TRP A 241 14.15 -8.07 5.09
CA TRP A 241 13.47 -6.78 4.94
C TRP A 241 11.95 -6.89 5.13
N ILE A 242 11.32 -7.93 4.57
CA ILE A 242 9.89 -8.22 4.75
C ILE A 242 9.59 -8.47 6.23
N GLU A 243 10.34 -9.36 6.89
CA GLU A 243 10.13 -9.74 8.29
C GLU A 243 10.27 -8.54 9.23
N LYS A 244 11.29 -7.69 9.03
CA LYS A 244 11.48 -6.46 9.80
C LYS A 244 10.26 -5.55 9.72
N LEU A 245 9.69 -5.34 8.53
CA LEU A 245 8.50 -4.50 8.35
C LEU A 245 7.21 -5.15 8.85
N CYS A 246 7.09 -6.47 8.75
CA CYS A 246 5.97 -7.22 9.34
C CYS A 246 5.94 -7.09 10.86
N GLN A 247 7.12 -7.13 11.50
CA GLN A 247 7.30 -7.03 12.95
C GLN A 247 7.38 -5.58 13.47
N ALA A 248 7.57 -4.60 12.59
CA ALA A 248 7.57 -3.18 12.97
C ALA A 248 6.24 -2.77 13.60
N TYR A 249 6.30 -1.74 14.46
CA TYR A 249 5.14 -1.14 15.11
C TYR A 249 4.32 -2.17 15.90
N ASP A 250 4.99 -2.91 16.80
CA ASP A 250 4.41 -3.98 17.62
C ASP A 250 3.79 -5.11 16.78
N GLY A 251 4.38 -5.43 15.63
CA GLY A 251 3.91 -6.47 14.72
C GLY A 251 2.57 -6.15 14.07
N HIS A 252 2.27 -4.87 13.83
CA HIS A 252 0.95 -4.45 13.33
C HIS A 252 0.56 -5.16 12.04
N ALA A 253 1.47 -5.22 11.06
CA ALA A 253 1.21 -5.88 9.79
C ALA A 253 1.11 -7.41 9.96
N GLN A 254 1.99 -8.02 10.75
CA GLN A 254 1.94 -9.46 11.03
C GLN A 254 0.59 -9.87 11.63
N LYS A 255 0.10 -9.15 12.64
CA LYS A 255 -1.21 -9.42 13.27
C LYS A 255 -2.36 -9.38 12.27
N ILE A 256 -2.32 -8.46 11.30
CA ILE A 256 -3.32 -8.41 10.22
C ILE A 256 -3.17 -9.67 9.35
N PHE A 257 -1.96 -10.00 8.89
CA PHE A 257 -1.74 -11.19 8.05
C PHE A 257 -2.11 -12.51 8.72
N ASP A 258 -1.94 -12.62 10.03
CA ASP A 258 -2.32 -13.79 10.83
C ASP A 258 -3.84 -13.90 11.03
N SER A 259 -4.55 -12.77 10.97
CA SER A 259 -6.01 -12.72 11.09
C SER A 259 -6.76 -13.02 9.79
N LEU A 260 -6.05 -13.01 8.65
CA LEU A 260 -6.65 -13.31 7.36
C LEU A 260 -7.06 -14.78 7.30
N PRO A 261 -8.25 -15.10 6.77
CA PRO A 261 -8.63 -16.49 6.59
C PRO A 261 -7.70 -17.15 5.57
N VAL A 262 -7.46 -18.44 5.76
CA VAL A 262 -6.84 -19.27 4.74
C VAL A 262 -7.86 -19.38 3.61
N ILE A 263 -7.60 -18.69 2.50
CA ILE A 263 -8.40 -18.81 1.28
C ILE A 263 -7.92 -20.10 0.59
N GLU A 264 -8.73 -21.16 0.67
CA GLU A 264 -8.54 -22.41 -0.07
C GLU A 264 -8.71 -22.23 -1.59
#